data_AF-A0AAD8AP85-F1
#
_entry.id   AF-A0AAD8AP85-F1
#
_cell.length_a   1.000
_cell.length_b   1.000
_cell.length_c   1.000
_cell.angle_alpha   90.00
_cell.angle_beta   90.00
_cell.angle_gamma   90.00
#
_symmetry.space_group_name_H-M   'P 1'
#
loop_
_entity.id
_entity.type
_entity.pdbx_description
1 polymer ?
#
loop_
_entity_poly.entity_id
_entity_poly.type
_entity_poly.pdbx_seq_one_letter_code
_entity_poly.pdbx_strand_id
1 'polypeptide(L)'
;MPKAMPSSTKPPAISPKPSIFSALTVISAILLKKSANPVIQRGKPTVKPMPRVGAPPPAGVRPTITRPIDIIQNGRRILGDCDFWGNIRVSRNQSLTSQKETLYHEWVHSVLSPRFGPFRQIRAQLKASAYHRSALMKAIEEAMAEKLCTASRSRFAKYSGRHCISFKGRLCDRFAINGGRRCHRKHHARRNAFQRLSERRNMEGRRQSISEEEAVEIAKQVADENDWVFAEPVLAAFHSDWFGGGGKWEIYSNAERLGAKVRVVIESPSGKVLEKGYIPR
;
A
#
# COMPACT_ATOMS: atom_id res chain seq x y z
N MET A 1 -81.76 -22.96 17.17
CA MET A 1 -80.49 -23.66 17.51
C MET A 1 -79.32 -22.83 17.00
N PRO A 2 -78.41 -22.35 17.87
CA PRO A 2 -77.33 -21.48 17.46
C PRO A 2 -76.18 -22.25 16.77
N LYS A 3 -75.66 -21.63 15.71
CA LYS A 3 -74.64 -22.16 14.79
C LYS A 3 -73.25 -21.99 15.41
N ALA A 4 -72.50 -23.08 15.57
CA ALA A 4 -71.13 -23.06 16.09
C ALA A 4 -70.18 -22.28 15.14
N MET A 5 -69.38 -21.38 15.70
CA MET A 5 -68.35 -20.65 14.97
C MET A 5 -67.02 -21.44 14.90
N PRO A 6 -66.28 -21.35 13.78
CA PRO A 6 -65.01 -22.07 13.60
C PRO A 6 -63.84 -21.40 14.33
N SER A 7 -62.95 -22.26 14.79
CA SER A 7 -61.75 -22.04 15.61
C SER A 7 -60.69 -21.13 14.95
N SER A 8 -60.18 -20.20 15.76
CA SER A 8 -59.04 -19.32 15.50
C SER A 8 -57.74 -20.12 15.25
N THR A 9 -57.21 -20.07 14.02
CA THR A 9 -55.88 -20.58 13.67
C THR A 9 -54.78 -19.64 14.14
N LYS A 10 -53.87 -20.17 14.97
CA LYS A 10 -52.68 -19.47 15.50
C LYS A 10 -51.68 -19.17 14.36
N PRO A 11 -51.20 -17.93 14.20
CA PRO A 11 -50.27 -17.60 13.11
C PRO A 11 -48.90 -18.28 13.32
N PRO A 12 -48.20 -18.65 12.23
CA PRO A 12 -46.91 -19.34 12.29
C PRO A 12 -45.81 -18.42 12.86
N ALA A 13 -44.96 -18.99 13.71
CA ALA A 13 -43.82 -18.32 14.29
C ALA A 13 -42.84 -17.87 13.19
N ILE A 14 -42.67 -16.55 13.06
CA ILE A 14 -41.73 -15.94 12.12
C ILE A 14 -40.32 -16.18 12.64
N SER A 15 -39.52 -16.98 11.92
CA SER A 15 -38.12 -17.21 12.26
C SER A 15 -37.31 -15.92 12.06
N PRO A 16 -36.48 -15.51 13.04
CA PRO A 16 -35.70 -14.29 12.92
C PRO A 16 -34.65 -14.48 11.82
N LYS A 17 -34.73 -13.64 10.78
CA LYS A 17 -33.71 -13.59 9.72
C LYS A 17 -32.36 -13.19 10.35
N PRO A 18 -31.26 -13.90 10.04
CA PRO A 18 -29.95 -13.57 10.59
C PRO A 18 -29.57 -12.15 10.14
N SER A 19 -29.38 -11.25 11.12
CA SER A 19 -28.94 -9.89 10.84
C SER A 19 -27.48 -9.88 10.41
N ILE A 20 -27.11 -8.96 9.53
CA ILE A 20 -25.74 -8.80 8.99
C ILE A 20 -24.67 -8.69 10.10
N PHE A 21 -25.06 -8.34 11.33
CA PHE A 21 -24.17 -8.32 12.49
C PHE A 21 -23.66 -9.71 12.92
N SER A 22 -24.37 -10.80 12.63
CA SER A 22 -23.95 -12.17 13.00
C SER A 22 -22.77 -12.67 12.15
N ALA A 23 -22.71 -12.31 10.87
CA ALA A 23 -21.62 -12.72 9.97
C ALA A 23 -20.27 -12.09 10.37
N LEU A 24 -20.28 -10.83 10.80
CA LEU A 24 -19.08 -10.14 11.29
C LEU A 24 -18.56 -10.71 12.62
N THR A 25 -19.44 -11.24 13.46
CA THR A 25 -19.03 -11.87 14.74
C THR A 25 -18.34 -13.20 14.52
N VAL A 26 -18.78 -13.98 13.52
CA VAL A 26 -18.16 -15.27 13.16
C VAL A 26 -16.75 -15.07 12.59
N ILE A 27 -16.53 -14.10 11.70
CA ILE A 27 -15.20 -13.80 11.14
C ILE A 27 -14.24 -13.33 12.25
N SER A 28 -14.73 -12.51 13.17
CA SER A 28 -13.94 -12.05 14.32
C SER A 28 -13.59 -13.18 15.29
N ALA A 29 -14.51 -14.13 15.51
CA ALA A 29 -14.29 -15.30 16.36
C ALA A 29 -13.27 -16.28 15.73
N ILE A 30 -13.32 -16.46 14.41
CA ILE A 30 -12.36 -17.29 13.67
C ILE A 30 -10.94 -16.67 13.72
N LEU A 31 -10.83 -15.35 13.52
CA LEU A 31 -9.53 -14.66 13.53
C LEU A 31 -8.88 -14.57 14.92
N LEU A 32 -9.66 -14.58 16.00
CA LEU A 32 -9.15 -14.34 17.36
C LEU A 32 -8.88 -15.60 18.18
N LYS A 33 -9.21 -16.81 17.70
CA LYS A 33 -9.02 -18.10 18.40
C LYS A 33 -9.44 -18.12 19.89
N LYS A 34 -10.26 -17.17 20.32
CA LYS A 34 -10.76 -17.02 21.67
C LYS A 34 -12.28 -17.15 21.62
N SER A 35 -12.85 -17.82 22.62
CA SER A 35 -14.28 -18.10 22.71
C SER A 35 -15.11 -16.81 22.55
N ALA A 36 -16.37 -16.91 22.13
CA ALA A 36 -17.26 -15.77 21.97
C ALA A 36 -17.72 -15.15 23.31
N ASN A 37 -17.55 -15.87 24.42
CA ASN A 37 -17.96 -15.44 25.77
C ASN A 37 -17.43 -14.09 26.25
N PRO A 38 -16.14 -13.71 26.09
CA PRO A 38 -15.64 -12.40 26.50
C PRO A 38 -16.20 -11.26 25.63
N VAL A 39 -16.69 -11.53 24.41
CA VAL A 39 -17.38 -10.52 23.59
C VAL A 39 -18.80 -10.32 24.09
N ILE A 40 -19.50 -11.39 24.46
CA ILE A 40 -20.85 -11.33 25.03
C ILE A 40 -20.84 -10.65 26.41
N GLN A 41 -19.87 -10.99 27.27
CA GLN A 41 -19.71 -10.40 28.61
C GLN A 41 -19.39 -8.90 28.60
N ARG A 42 -18.80 -8.38 27.51
CA ARG A 42 -18.53 -6.94 27.36
C ARG A 42 -19.79 -6.08 27.20
N GLY A 43 -20.96 -6.70 26.97
CA GLY A 43 -22.23 -5.99 26.82
C GLY A 43 -22.37 -5.26 25.49
N LYS A 44 -23.44 -4.46 25.36
CA LYS A 44 -23.71 -3.68 24.14
C LYS A 44 -22.58 -2.68 23.92
N PRO A 45 -21.99 -2.59 22.71
CA PRO A 45 -20.93 -1.63 22.45
C PRO A 45 -21.47 -0.21 22.63
N THR A 46 -20.92 0.55 23.57
CA THR A 46 -21.26 1.96 23.76
C THR A 46 -20.72 2.74 22.56
N VAL A 47 -21.61 3.19 21.68
CA VAL A 47 -21.25 4.01 20.53
C VAL A 47 -20.85 5.39 21.06
N LYS A 48 -19.55 5.62 21.23
CA LYS A 48 -19.05 6.97 21.49
C LYS A 48 -19.38 7.85 20.27
N PRO A 49 -19.72 9.13 20.46
CA PRO A 49 -19.89 10.05 19.33
C PRO A 49 -18.57 10.16 18.54
N MET A 50 -18.67 10.44 17.24
CA MET A 50 -17.49 10.68 16.41
C MET A 50 -16.81 11.99 16.83
N PRO A 51 -15.46 12.03 16.85
CA PRO A 51 -14.75 13.27 17.17
C PRO A 51 -15.06 14.34 16.13
N ARG A 52 -15.21 15.60 16.58
CA ARG A 52 -15.38 16.75 15.69
C ARG A 52 -14.03 17.11 15.06
N VAL A 53 -13.91 16.91 13.74
CA VAL A 53 -12.68 17.13 12.94
C VAL A 53 -12.59 18.52 12.30
N GLY A 54 -13.45 19.46 12.70
CA GLY A 54 -13.57 20.78 12.06
C GLY A 54 -14.29 20.75 10.72
N ALA A 55 -14.36 21.92 10.06
CA ALA A 55 -14.92 22.04 8.72
C ALA A 55 -13.89 21.57 7.66
N PRO A 56 -14.31 20.87 6.60
CA PRO A 56 -13.42 20.53 5.50
C PRO A 56 -12.92 21.81 4.81
N PRO A 57 -11.66 21.86 4.36
CA PRO A 57 -11.22 22.94 3.50
C PRO A 57 -11.97 22.88 2.16
N PRO A 58 -12.07 24.01 1.42
CA PRO A 58 -12.81 24.07 0.16
C PRO A 58 -12.42 22.97 -0.82
N ALA A 59 -13.39 22.51 -1.61
CA ALA A 59 -13.15 21.49 -2.62
C ALA A 59 -12.07 21.95 -3.62
N GLY A 60 -11.21 21.02 -4.06
CA GLY A 60 -10.12 21.32 -4.99
C GLY A 60 -8.84 21.89 -4.34
N VAL A 61 -8.88 22.30 -3.07
CA VAL A 61 -7.69 22.76 -2.36
C VAL A 61 -6.78 21.58 -2.04
N ARG A 62 -5.57 21.60 -2.60
CA ARG A 62 -4.53 20.62 -2.30
C ARG A 62 -4.02 20.82 -0.87
N PRO A 63 -3.59 19.74 -0.19
CA PRO A 63 -3.02 19.90 1.14
C PRO A 63 -1.81 20.83 1.12
N THR A 64 -1.76 21.74 2.09
CA THR A 64 -0.73 22.77 2.18
C THR A 64 0.43 22.29 3.04
N ILE A 65 1.66 22.66 2.68
CA ILE A 65 2.85 22.42 3.50
C ILE A 65 3.29 23.76 4.07
N THR A 66 3.30 23.87 5.40
CA THR A 66 3.76 25.07 6.11
C THR A 66 5.00 24.75 6.96
N ARG A 67 5.85 25.76 7.17
CA ARG A 67 7.12 25.60 7.90
C ARG A 67 7.29 26.66 8.98
N PRO A 68 6.52 26.59 10.09
CA PRO A 68 6.69 27.52 11.22
C PRO A 68 8.05 27.35 11.90
N ILE A 69 8.47 28.33 12.71
CA ILE A 69 9.73 28.22 13.48
C ILE A 69 9.65 27.04 14.43
N ASP A 70 8.64 27.04 15.28
CA ASP A 70 8.30 25.96 16.21
C ASP A 70 6.84 25.55 16.03
N ILE A 71 6.53 24.30 16.39
CA ILE A 71 5.16 23.80 16.48
C ILE A 71 4.95 23.38 17.94
N ILE A 72 3.92 23.96 18.58
CA ILE A 72 3.56 23.66 19.97
C ILE A 72 2.21 22.95 19.96
N GLN A 73 2.16 21.74 20.51
CA GLN A 73 0.93 20.96 20.68
C GLN A 73 0.88 20.43 22.11
N ASN A 74 -0.23 20.69 22.81
CA ASN A 74 -0.41 20.31 24.22
C ASN A 74 0.77 20.73 25.13
N GLY A 75 1.30 21.94 24.91
CA GLY A 75 2.43 22.47 25.68
C GLY A 75 3.80 21.85 25.37
N ARG A 76 3.89 20.92 24.41
CA ARG A 76 5.15 20.30 24.00
C ARG A 76 5.53 20.76 22.59
N ARG A 77 6.84 20.91 22.36
CA ARG A 77 7.38 21.14 21.02
C ARG A 77 7.36 19.83 20.25
N ILE A 78 6.79 19.87 19.05
CA ILE A 78 6.78 18.74 18.12
C ILE A 78 7.52 19.11 16.83
N LEU A 79 8.07 18.10 16.16
CA LEU A 79 8.89 18.30 14.96
C LEU A 79 8.02 18.47 13.70
N GLY A 80 6.93 17.72 13.62
CA GLY A 80 5.97 17.72 12.53
C GLY A 80 4.55 17.50 13.05
N ASP A 81 3.57 17.88 12.23
CA ASP A 81 2.17 17.62 12.46
C ASP A 81 1.44 17.51 11.12
N CYS A 82 0.45 16.62 11.04
CA CYS A 82 -0.44 16.48 9.91
C CYS A 82 -1.88 16.51 10.40
N ASP A 83 -2.66 17.49 9.93
CA ASP A 83 -4.07 17.56 10.30
C ASP A 83 -4.90 16.46 9.62
N PHE A 84 -6.15 16.27 10.08
CA PHE A 84 -7.06 15.27 9.51
C PHE A 84 -7.45 15.53 8.04
N TRP A 85 -7.12 16.71 7.50
CA TRP A 85 -7.39 17.09 6.12
C TRP A 85 -6.15 16.94 5.21
N GLY A 86 -5.03 16.54 5.79
CA GLY A 86 -3.75 16.26 5.15
C GLY A 86 -2.79 17.45 5.07
N ASN A 87 -3.08 18.60 5.69
CA ASN A 87 -2.16 19.73 5.72
C ASN A 87 -0.98 19.41 6.64
N ILE A 88 0.23 19.67 6.15
CA ILE A 88 1.48 19.31 6.80
C ILE A 88 2.10 20.57 7.40
N ARG A 89 2.58 20.46 8.64
CA ARG A 89 3.38 21.48 9.32
C ARG A 89 4.72 20.84 9.70
N VAL A 90 5.83 21.49 9.37
CA VAL A 90 7.17 21.03 9.74
C VAL A 90 7.92 22.14 10.46
N SER A 91 8.40 21.88 11.67
CA SER A 91 9.20 22.83 12.44
C SER A 91 10.50 23.15 11.71
N ARG A 92 10.89 24.43 11.66
CA ARG A 92 12.18 24.87 11.09
C ARG A 92 13.32 24.78 12.10
N ASN A 93 13.02 24.68 13.39
CA ASN A 93 14.00 24.59 14.47
C ASN A 93 14.60 23.18 14.60
N GLN A 94 15.09 22.65 13.48
CA GLN A 94 15.73 21.34 13.36
C GLN A 94 16.64 21.33 12.14
N SER A 95 17.58 20.38 12.09
CA SER A 95 18.51 20.24 10.95
C SER A 95 17.75 20.05 9.62
N LEU A 96 18.33 20.48 8.49
CA LEU A 96 17.69 20.28 7.17
C LEU A 96 17.42 18.81 6.84
N THR A 97 18.24 17.89 7.35
CA THR A 97 18.03 16.45 7.20
C THR A 97 16.81 15.99 7.98
N SER A 98 16.72 16.39 9.26
CA SER A 98 15.56 16.10 10.12
C SER A 98 14.27 16.72 9.60
N GLN A 99 14.33 17.93 9.02
CA GLN A 99 13.18 18.56 8.35
C GLN A 99 12.67 17.73 7.17
N LYS A 100 13.56 17.16 6.37
CA LYS A 100 13.18 16.31 5.25
C LYS A 100 12.56 15.00 5.73
N GLU A 101 13.14 14.36 6.73
CA GLU A 101 12.61 13.14 7.33
C GLU A 101 11.22 13.37 7.91
N THR A 102 11.08 14.43 8.71
CA THR A 102 9.78 14.86 9.24
C THR A 102 8.78 15.10 8.12
N LEU A 103 9.17 15.83 7.06
CA LEU A 103 8.29 16.09 5.93
C LEU A 103 7.82 14.80 5.23
N TYR A 104 8.70 13.80 5.08
CA TYR A 104 8.31 12.52 4.48
C TYR A 104 7.38 11.72 5.39
N HIS A 105 7.64 11.70 6.69
CA HIS A 105 6.78 11.08 7.68
C HIS A 105 5.36 11.69 7.63
N GLU A 106 5.26 13.02 7.71
CA GLU A 106 3.97 13.71 7.61
C GLU A 106 3.31 13.58 6.24
N TRP A 107 4.09 13.44 5.17
CA TRP A 107 3.54 13.20 3.84
C TRP A 107 2.82 11.86 3.75
N VAL A 108 3.30 10.81 4.43
CA VAL A 108 2.59 9.53 4.50
C VAL A 108 1.23 9.71 5.18
N HIS A 109 1.18 10.45 6.29
CA HIS A 109 -0.10 10.77 6.96
C HIS A 109 -1.04 11.59 6.06
N SER A 110 -0.50 12.54 5.29
CA SER A 110 -1.25 13.33 4.31
C SER A 110 -1.80 12.49 3.16
N VAL A 111 -1.05 11.49 2.68
CA VAL A 111 -1.51 10.55 1.64
C VAL A 111 -2.69 9.71 2.14
N LEU A 112 -2.66 9.31 3.41
CA LEU A 112 -3.76 8.58 4.06
C LEU A 112 -4.96 9.48 4.42
N SER A 113 -4.83 10.79 4.23
CA SER A 113 -5.90 11.74 4.51
C SER A 113 -6.90 11.81 3.35
N PRO A 114 -8.19 12.04 3.63
CA PRO A 114 -9.22 12.03 2.60
C PRO A 114 -9.06 13.25 1.67
N ARG A 115 -8.88 12.98 0.37
CA ARG A 115 -8.71 14.00 -0.67
C ARG A 115 -9.95 14.29 -1.51
N PHE A 116 -10.90 13.36 -1.58
CA PHE A 116 -11.98 13.41 -2.56
C PHE A 116 -13.35 13.70 -1.93
N GLY A 117 -13.97 14.80 -2.40
CA GLY A 117 -15.42 14.92 -2.56
C GLY A 117 -16.30 15.02 -1.30
N PRO A 118 -17.62 14.78 -1.44
CA PRO A 118 -18.62 14.99 -0.38
C PRO A 118 -18.43 14.06 0.84
N PHE A 119 -17.71 12.95 0.67
CA PHE A 119 -17.38 12.01 1.74
C PHE A 119 -16.13 12.38 2.54
N ARG A 120 -15.48 13.51 2.23
CA ARG A 120 -14.23 13.91 2.88
C ARG A 120 -14.39 14.05 4.40
N GLN A 121 -15.49 14.65 4.85
CA GLN A 121 -15.77 14.82 6.27
C GLN A 121 -16.05 13.49 6.98
N ILE A 122 -16.85 12.62 6.38
CA ILE A 122 -17.13 11.29 6.93
C ILE A 122 -15.84 10.48 7.05
N ARG A 123 -14.99 10.49 6.02
CA ARG A 123 -13.70 9.78 6.06
C ARG A 123 -12.74 10.37 7.08
N ALA A 124 -12.71 11.70 7.25
CA ALA A 124 -11.91 12.35 8.27
C ALA A 124 -12.39 11.97 9.68
N GLN A 125 -13.71 11.94 9.92
CA GLN A 125 -14.30 11.49 11.17
C GLN A 125 -14.04 10.01 11.44
N LEU A 126 -14.14 9.15 10.43
CA LEU A 126 -13.81 7.73 10.54
C LEU A 126 -12.33 7.53 10.85
N LYS A 127 -11.43 8.25 10.17
CA LYS A 127 -9.98 8.21 10.44
C LYS A 127 -9.69 8.67 11.87
N ALA A 128 -10.23 9.81 12.29
CA ALA A 128 -10.06 10.32 13.65
C ALA A 128 -10.61 9.34 14.70
N SER A 129 -11.80 8.78 14.46
CA SER A 129 -12.39 7.77 15.33
C SER A 129 -11.52 6.50 15.42
N ALA A 130 -11.02 6.00 14.28
CA ALA A 130 -10.13 4.84 14.25
C ALA A 130 -8.80 5.12 14.97
N TYR A 131 -8.20 6.30 14.74
CA TYR A 131 -6.96 6.72 15.38
C TYR A 131 -7.11 6.84 16.90
N HIS A 132 -8.24 7.35 17.39
CA HIS A 132 -8.50 7.46 18.83
C HIS A 132 -8.94 6.14 19.50
N ARG A 133 -9.62 5.25 18.77
CA ARG A 133 -10.19 4.02 19.36
C ARG A 133 -9.30 2.79 19.20
N SER A 134 -8.42 2.76 18.22
CA SER A 134 -7.57 1.61 17.91
C SER A 134 -6.11 1.97 18.00
N ALA A 135 -5.48 1.58 19.12
CA ALA A 135 -4.02 1.66 19.28
C ALA A 135 -3.30 0.87 18.18
N LEU A 136 -3.90 -0.23 17.68
CA LEU A 136 -3.37 -1.02 16.58
C LEU A 136 -3.31 -0.23 15.28
N MET A 137 -4.41 0.44 14.89
CA MET A 137 -4.43 1.23 13.65
C MET A 137 -3.43 2.37 13.72
N LYS A 138 -3.35 3.04 14.89
CA LYS A 138 -2.31 4.04 15.14
C LYS A 138 -0.92 3.43 14.97
N ALA A 139 -0.61 2.31 15.62
CA ALA A 139 0.69 1.67 15.51
C ALA A 139 1.06 1.28 14.07
N ILE A 140 0.09 0.78 13.28
CA ILE A 140 0.30 0.46 11.86
C ILE A 140 0.58 1.73 11.05
N GLU A 141 -0.18 2.81 11.26
CA GLU A 141 0.00 4.07 10.55
C GLU A 141 1.39 4.68 10.82
N GLU A 142 1.80 4.73 12.10
CA GLU A 142 3.11 5.21 12.53
C GLU A 142 4.25 4.33 11.96
N ALA A 143 4.11 3.00 12.02
CA ALA A 143 5.10 2.07 11.50
C ALA A 143 5.29 2.18 9.98
N MET A 144 4.20 2.43 9.23
CA MET A 144 4.30 2.69 7.79
C MET A 144 5.01 4.02 7.50
N ALA A 145 4.67 5.08 8.23
CA ALA A 145 5.29 6.40 8.09
C ALA A 145 6.80 6.34 8.36
N GLU A 146 7.21 5.65 9.44
CA GLU A 146 8.62 5.45 9.78
C GLU A 146 9.37 4.59 8.77
N LYS A 147 8.79 3.45 8.34
CA LYS A 147 9.44 2.57 7.35
C LYS A 147 9.60 3.24 5.99
N LEU A 148 8.59 3.97 5.51
CA LEU A 148 8.68 4.70 4.24
C LEU A 148 9.68 5.85 4.33
N CYS A 149 9.73 6.57 5.44
CA CYS A 149 10.74 7.59 5.69
C CYS A 149 12.16 6.99 5.62
N THR A 150 12.40 5.90 6.34
CA THR A 150 13.70 5.20 6.35
C THR A 150 14.09 4.67 4.96
N ALA A 151 13.13 4.11 4.23
CA ALA A 151 13.35 3.62 2.86
C ALA A 151 13.62 4.76 1.85
N SER A 152 13.09 5.96 2.09
CA SER A 152 13.39 7.15 1.28
C SER A 152 14.82 7.64 1.55
N ARG A 153 15.28 7.57 2.81
CA ARG A 153 16.65 7.93 3.22
C ARG A 153 17.69 7.01 2.57
N SER A 154 17.46 5.70 2.57
CA SER A 154 18.38 4.73 1.96
C SER A 154 18.49 4.89 0.44
N ARG A 155 17.37 5.19 -0.24
CA ARG A 155 17.38 5.53 -1.67
C ARG A 155 18.18 6.82 -1.92
N PHE A 156 17.93 7.88 -1.17
CA PHE A 156 18.69 9.13 -1.34
C PHE A 156 20.19 8.96 -1.09
N ALA A 157 20.59 8.21 -0.05
CA ALA A 157 21.99 7.93 0.24
C ALA A 157 22.68 7.16 -0.90
N LYS A 158 21.97 6.19 -1.51
CA LYS A 158 22.46 5.41 -2.66
C LYS A 158 22.63 6.26 -3.93
N TYR A 159 21.84 7.33 -4.08
CA TYR A 159 21.97 8.28 -5.19
C TYR A 159 22.98 9.41 -4.91
N SER A 160 23.12 9.86 -3.66
CA SER A 160 24.07 10.93 -3.30
C SER A 160 25.53 10.45 -3.28
N GLY A 161 25.78 9.15 -3.09
CA GLY A 161 27.13 8.57 -3.11
C GLY A 161 27.75 8.37 -4.50
N ARG A 162 27.00 8.56 -5.60
CA ARG A 162 27.53 8.39 -6.97
C ARG A 162 27.40 9.62 -7.86
N HIS A 163 26.79 10.69 -7.35
CA HIS A 163 26.67 11.95 -8.08
C HIS A 163 26.85 13.08 -7.08
N CYS A 164 28.07 13.58 -6.97
CA CYS A 164 28.31 14.96 -6.57
C CYS A 164 27.62 15.86 -7.62
N ILE A 165 26.30 16.01 -7.54
CA ILE A 165 25.62 17.14 -8.16
C ILE A 165 26.07 18.32 -7.32
N SER A 166 27.17 18.93 -7.75
CA SER A 166 27.59 20.26 -7.35
C SER A 166 26.35 21.14 -7.37
N PHE A 167 25.85 21.48 -6.19
CA PHE A 167 24.75 22.42 -6.00
C PHE A 167 25.27 23.85 -6.23
N LYS A 168 26.04 24.07 -7.30
CA LYS A 168 26.35 25.39 -7.86
C LYS A 168 25.30 25.67 -8.93
N GLY A 169 24.17 26.24 -8.54
CA GLY A 169 23.15 26.60 -9.52
C GLY A 169 21.86 27.17 -8.97
N ARG A 170 21.94 28.03 -7.93
CA ARG A 170 20.90 29.06 -7.67
C ARG A 170 21.28 30.07 -6.56
N LEU A 171 22.52 30.53 -6.56
CA LEU A 171 22.92 31.69 -5.73
C LEU A 171 23.87 32.66 -6.45
N CYS A 172 24.12 32.48 -7.76
CA CYS A 172 24.99 33.36 -8.55
C CYS A 172 24.24 34.27 -9.54
N ASP A 173 22.91 34.18 -9.64
CA ASP A 173 22.13 34.98 -10.60
C ASP A 173 21.81 36.41 -10.12
N ARG A 174 22.44 36.89 -9.05
CA ARG A 174 22.31 38.29 -8.62
C ARG A 174 23.56 39.16 -8.78
N PHE A 175 24.61 38.64 -9.41
CA PHE A 175 25.82 39.41 -9.74
C PHE A 175 26.19 39.44 -11.24
N ALA A 176 25.33 38.95 -12.13
CA ALA A 176 25.61 38.88 -13.57
C ALA A 176 24.75 39.86 -14.41
N ILE A 177 24.62 41.12 -13.97
CA ILE A 177 23.94 42.15 -14.78
C ILE A 177 24.86 42.78 -15.84
N ASN A 178 26.19 42.64 -15.75
CA ASN A 178 27.07 43.23 -16.77
C ASN A 178 28.13 42.23 -17.25
N GLY A 179 27.91 41.68 -18.45
CA GLY A 179 28.97 41.13 -19.30
C GLY A 179 28.83 39.66 -19.67
N GLY A 180 28.64 39.40 -20.98
CA GLY A 180 29.13 38.16 -21.59
C GLY A 180 28.07 37.16 -22.07
N ARG A 181 27.39 37.48 -23.17
CA ARG A 181 26.68 36.49 -23.99
C ARG A 181 27.69 35.57 -24.70
N ARG A 182 28.04 34.40 -24.14
CA ARG A 182 28.62 33.27 -24.92
C ARG A 182 28.84 31.97 -24.09
N CYS A 183 27.80 31.29 -23.62
CA CYS A 183 28.01 29.95 -23.01
C CYS A 183 26.82 28.97 -23.04
N HIS A 184 25.75 29.21 -23.81
CA HIS A 184 24.56 28.33 -23.76
C HIS A 184 24.53 27.14 -24.73
N ARG A 185 25.45 27.01 -25.69
CA ARG A 185 25.33 25.98 -26.75
C ARG A 185 25.93 24.60 -26.44
N LYS A 186 26.77 24.44 -25.40
CA LYS A 186 27.45 23.16 -25.10
C LYS A 186 26.72 22.23 -24.11
N HIS A 187 25.70 22.71 -23.39
CA HIS A 187 25.02 21.89 -22.37
C HIS A 187 23.93 20.94 -22.91
N HIS A 188 23.36 21.21 -24.09
CA HIS A 188 22.32 20.33 -24.66
C HIS A 188 22.88 19.03 -25.24
N ALA A 189 24.11 19.01 -25.78
CA ALA A 189 24.70 17.81 -26.37
C ALA A 189 25.01 16.71 -25.32
N ARG A 190 25.39 17.09 -24.09
CA ARG A 190 25.70 16.12 -23.02
C ARG A 190 24.46 15.48 -22.39
N ARG A 191 23.30 16.15 -22.36
CA ARG A 191 22.05 15.55 -21.86
C ARG A 191 21.58 14.40 -22.76
N ASN A 192 21.67 14.56 -24.08
CA ASN A 192 21.21 13.55 -25.05
C ASN A 192 22.08 12.28 -25.04
N ALA A 193 23.38 12.39 -24.80
CA ALA A 193 24.27 11.21 -24.71
C ALA A 193 23.97 10.36 -23.47
N PHE A 194 23.65 10.99 -22.34
CA PHE A 194 23.34 10.26 -21.10
C PHE A 194 21.96 9.60 -21.14
N GLN A 195 20.98 10.26 -21.76
CA GLN A 195 19.64 9.71 -21.98
C GLN A 195 19.71 8.43 -22.85
N ARG A 196 20.48 8.47 -23.96
CA ARG A 196 20.71 7.29 -24.83
C ARG A 196 21.45 6.15 -24.13
N LEU A 197 22.39 6.44 -23.21
CA LEU A 197 23.07 5.41 -22.43
C LEU A 197 22.17 4.79 -21.34
N SER A 198 21.26 5.58 -20.75
CA SER A 198 20.27 5.07 -19.81
C SER A 198 19.19 4.23 -20.51
N GLU A 199 18.78 4.61 -21.72
CA GLU A 199 17.85 3.85 -22.55
C GLU A 199 18.47 2.54 -23.06
N ARG A 200 19.76 2.54 -23.44
CA ARG A 200 20.48 1.30 -23.78
C ARG A 200 20.59 0.33 -22.59
N ARG A 201 20.91 0.82 -21.37
CA ARG A 201 20.93 -0.06 -20.18
C ARG A 201 19.56 -0.59 -19.78
N ASN A 202 18.49 0.18 -19.96
CA ASN A 202 17.13 -0.29 -19.68
C ASN A 202 16.63 -1.30 -20.73
N MET A 203 17.09 -1.21 -21.99
CA MET A 203 16.79 -2.21 -23.01
C MET A 203 17.58 -3.50 -22.80
N GLU A 204 18.82 -3.42 -22.30
CA GLU A 204 19.63 -4.59 -21.93
C GLU A 204 19.23 -5.22 -20.58
N GLY A 205 18.53 -4.50 -19.70
CA GLY A 205 17.95 -5.06 -18.47
C GLY A 205 16.57 -5.72 -18.65
N ARG A 206 15.91 -5.49 -19.78
CA ARG A 206 14.76 -6.29 -20.26
C ARG A 206 15.20 -7.59 -20.94
N ARG A 207 16.49 -7.95 -20.83
CA ARG A 207 17.01 -9.22 -21.34
C ARG A 207 16.32 -10.38 -20.62
N GLN A 208 15.37 -10.95 -21.37
CA GLN A 208 14.93 -12.33 -21.37
C GLN A 208 14.30 -12.80 -20.05
N SER A 209 13.08 -12.30 -19.78
CA SER A 209 12.11 -13.12 -19.05
C SER A 209 11.89 -14.42 -19.83
N ILE A 210 12.00 -15.56 -19.16
CA ILE A 210 11.67 -16.86 -19.75
C ILE A 210 10.28 -16.84 -20.35
N SER A 211 10.11 -17.49 -21.50
CA SER A 211 8.82 -17.60 -22.16
C SER A 211 7.87 -18.49 -21.36
N GLU A 212 6.57 -18.45 -21.68
CA GLU A 212 5.58 -19.35 -21.09
C GLU A 212 5.93 -20.82 -21.37
N GLU A 213 6.35 -21.12 -22.60
CA GLU A 213 6.74 -22.45 -23.05
C GLU A 213 7.96 -22.97 -22.28
N GLU A 214 9.01 -22.15 -22.14
CA GLU A 214 10.21 -22.48 -21.35
C GLU A 214 9.83 -22.73 -19.88
N ALA A 215 8.94 -21.93 -19.32
CA ALA A 215 8.48 -22.12 -17.94
C ALA A 215 7.74 -23.46 -17.78
N VAL A 216 6.89 -23.84 -18.75
CA VAL A 216 6.18 -25.14 -18.76
C VAL A 216 7.16 -26.31 -18.91
N GLU A 217 8.19 -26.18 -19.74
CA GLU A 217 9.23 -27.21 -19.89
C GLU A 217 10.00 -27.42 -18.58
N ILE A 218 10.40 -26.34 -17.91
CA ILE A 218 11.05 -26.42 -16.58
C ILE A 218 10.11 -27.09 -15.58
N ALA A 219 8.81 -26.79 -15.59
CA ALA A 219 7.85 -27.43 -14.70
C ALA A 219 7.67 -28.93 -14.97
N LYS A 220 7.72 -29.36 -16.24
CA LYS A 220 7.71 -30.79 -16.63
C LYS A 220 8.96 -31.50 -16.12
N GLN A 221 10.14 -30.91 -16.34
CA GLN A 221 11.41 -31.45 -15.84
C GLN A 221 11.38 -31.62 -14.31
N VAL A 222 10.86 -30.62 -13.59
CA VAL A 222 10.71 -30.70 -12.12
C VAL A 222 9.77 -31.83 -11.70
N ALA A 223 8.70 -32.08 -12.45
CA ALA A 223 7.79 -33.18 -12.15
C ALA A 223 8.45 -34.54 -12.39
N ASP A 224 9.17 -34.70 -13.50
CA ASP A 224 9.89 -35.92 -13.84
C ASP A 224 10.99 -36.24 -12.81
N GLU A 225 11.76 -35.24 -12.38
CA GLU A 225 12.80 -35.38 -11.34
C GLU A 225 12.24 -35.83 -9.97
N ASN A 226 10.95 -35.60 -9.70
CA ASN A 226 10.30 -35.94 -8.44
C ASN A 226 9.30 -37.10 -8.58
N ASP A 227 9.28 -37.77 -9.74
CA ASP A 227 8.36 -38.87 -10.06
C ASP A 227 6.87 -38.48 -9.88
N TRP A 228 6.51 -37.27 -10.33
CA TRP A 228 5.14 -36.76 -10.26
C TRP A 228 4.45 -36.84 -11.61
N VAL A 229 3.21 -37.33 -11.63
CA VAL A 229 2.39 -37.36 -12.84
C VAL A 229 2.01 -35.94 -13.26
N PHE A 230 2.52 -35.51 -14.42
CA PHE A 230 2.22 -34.22 -15.02
C PHE A 230 1.17 -34.37 -16.13
N ALA A 231 -0.11 -34.18 -15.79
CA ALA A 231 -1.22 -34.37 -16.73
C ALA A 231 -1.69 -33.06 -17.39
N GLU A 232 -2.21 -33.16 -18.62
CA GLU A 232 -2.85 -32.06 -19.34
C GLU A 232 -4.34 -31.90 -18.97
N PRO A 233 -4.91 -30.67 -19.01
CA PRO A 233 -4.32 -29.43 -19.53
C PRO A 233 -3.41 -28.70 -18.52
N VAL A 234 -2.47 -27.91 -19.03
CA VAL A 234 -1.55 -27.08 -18.24
C VAL A 234 -2.05 -25.64 -18.22
N LEU A 235 -2.04 -25.02 -17.04
CA LEU A 235 -2.32 -23.59 -16.89
C LEU A 235 -1.05 -22.88 -16.40
N ALA A 236 -0.54 -21.94 -17.20
CA ALA A 236 0.55 -21.07 -16.82
C ALA A 236 0.01 -19.64 -16.61
N ALA A 237 0.27 -19.07 -15.43
CA ALA A 237 -0.16 -17.73 -15.07
C ALA A 237 1.05 -16.86 -14.71
N PHE A 238 1.21 -15.74 -15.41
CA PHE A 238 2.27 -14.77 -15.11
C PHE A 238 1.80 -13.74 -14.08
N HIS A 239 2.58 -13.56 -13.02
CA HIS A 239 2.39 -12.53 -12.01
C HIS A 239 3.55 -11.54 -12.03
N SER A 240 3.28 -10.32 -12.49
CA SER A 240 4.24 -9.22 -12.42
C SER A 240 4.46 -8.75 -10.99
N ASP A 241 5.70 -8.52 -10.59
CA ASP A 241 5.99 -7.91 -9.30
C ASP A 241 5.53 -6.45 -9.28
N TRP A 242 4.98 -6.03 -8.13
CA TRP A 242 4.50 -4.66 -7.92
C TRP A 242 5.57 -3.58 -8.17
N PHE A 243 6.86 -3.93 -8.00
CA PHE A 243 7.97 -2.99 -8.14
C PHE A 243 8.63 -2.99 -9.53
N GLY A 244 8.04 -3.65 -10.52
CA GLY A 244 8.43 -3.55 -11.93
C GLY A 244 9.84 -4.08 -12.26
N GLY A 245 10.40 -4.93 -11.39
CA GLY A 245 11.74 -5.51 -11.55
C GLY A 245 11.75 -6.96 -12.03
N GLY A 246 10.59 -7.59 -12.19
CA GLY A 246 10.48 -9.00 -12.52
C GLY A 246 9.03 -9.50 -12.42
N GLY A 247 8.91 -10.82 -12.41
CA GLY A 247 7.66 -11.52 -12.17
C GLY A 247 7.94 -12.99 -11.93
N LYS A 248 6.88 -13.74 -11.66
CA LYS A 248 6.91 -15.18 -11.48
C LYS A 248 5.85 -15.85 -12.34
N TRP A 249 6.19 -17.03 -12.84
CA TRP A 249 5.26 -17.94 -13.49
C TRP A 249 4.72 -18.91 -12.45
N GLU A 250 3.40 -19.06 -12.39
CA GLU A 250 2.73 -20.11 -11.61
C GLU A 250 2.12 -21.11 -12.57
N ILE A 251 2.58 -22.36 -12.50
CA ILE A 251 2.21 -23.42 -13.42
C ILE A 251 1.46 -24.51 -12.67
N TYR A 252 0.32 -24.91 -13.20
CA TYR A 252 -0.54 -25.94 -12.66
C TYR A 252 -0.75 -27.04 -13.69
N SER A 253 -0.42 -28.28 -13.33
CA SER A 253 -0.83 -29.46 -14.12
C SER A 253 -2.28 -29.84 -13.82
N ASN A 254 -2.93 -30.52 -14.77
CA ASN A 254 -4.31 -30.98 -14.67
C ASN A 254 -5.27 -29.84 -14.26
N ALA A 255 -5.06 -28.67 -14.85
CA ALA A 255 -5.87 -27.49 -14.57
C ALA A 255 -7.34 -27.80 -14.88
N GLU A 256 -8.25 -27.23 -14.08
CA GLU A 256 -9.71 -27.39 -14.23
C GLU A 256 -10.28 -28.81 -14.05
N ARG A 257 -9.43 -29.83 -13.94
CA ARG A 257 -9.86 -31.21 -13.71
C ARG A 257 -9.80 -31.59 -12.26
N LEU A 258 -10.57 -32.63 -11.95
CA LEU A 258 -10.55 -33.30 -10.66
C LEU A 258 -9.43 -34.36 -10.67
N GLY A 259 -8.34 -34.14 -9.95
CA GLY A 259 -7.26 -35.12 -9.79
C GLY A 259 -6.15 -34.60 -8.90
N ALA A 260 -5.07 -35.38 -8.80
CA ALA A 260 -3.80 -34.88 -8.28
C ALA A 260 -3.28 -33.75 -9.17
N LYS A 261 -2.58 -32.78 -8.57
CA LYS A 261 -2.08 -31.58 -9.26
C LYS A 261 -0.66 -31.28 -8.84
N VAL A 262 0.18 -30.93 -9.82
CA VAL A 262 1.51 -30.37 -9.59
C VAL A 262 1.40 -28.85 -9.69
N ARG A 263 1.99 -28.14 -8.72
CA ARG A 263 2.14 -26.69 -8.73
C ARG A 263 3.62 -26.34 -8.69
N VAL A 264 4.09 -25.57 -9.67
CA VAL A 264 5.47 -25.06 -9.73
C VAL A 264 5.44 -23.54 -9.88
N VAL A 265 6.22 -22.85 -9.08
CA VAL A 265 6.40 -21.40 -9.16
C VAL A 265 7.84 -21.10 -9.58
N ILE A 266 8.01 -20.39 -10.69
CA ILE A 266 9.30 -20.13 -11.34
C ILE A 266 9.55 -18.63 -11.42
N GLU A 267 10.74 -18.19 -11.05
CA GLU A 267 11.19 -16.81 -11.22
C GLU A 267 11.44 -16.50 -12.70
N SER A 268 10.80 -15.47 -13.23
CA SER A 268 10.78 -15.20 -14.68
C SER A 268 12.14 -14.79 -15.27
N PRO A 269 12.98 -13.95 -14.64
CA PRO A 269 14.28 -13.61 -15.22
C PRO A 269 15.32 -14.74 -15.19
N SER A 270 15.21 -15.68 -14.25
CA SER A 270 16.27 -16.66 -13.97
C SER A 270 15.91 -18.10 -14.34
N GLY A 271 14.62 -18.40 -14.51
CA GLY A 271 14.16 -19.79 -14.62
C GLY A 271 14.26 -20.57 -13.30
N LYS A 272 14.63 -19.92 -12.19
CA LYS A 272 14.81 -20.59 -10.91
C LYS A 272 13.47 -21.00 -10.32
N VAL A 273 13.35 -22.27 -9.95
CA VAL A 273 12.18 -22.78 -9.21
C VAL A 273 12.18 -22.20 -7.80
N LEU A 274 11.15 -21.43 -7.49
CA LEU A 274 10.93 -20.81 -6.17
C LEU A 274 10.14 -21.73 -5.24
N GLU A 275 9.14 -22.41 -5.78
CA GLU A 275 8.25 -23.30 -5.04
C GLU A 275 7.87 -24.48 -5.93
N LYS A 276 7.79 -25.68 -5.35
CA LYS A 276 7.26 -26.87 -6.01
C LYS A 276 6.43 -27.67 -5.02
N GLY A 277 5.31 -28.21 -5.48
CA GLY A 277 4.43 -29.01 -4.64
C GLY A 277 3.58 -29.98 -5.44
N TYR A 278 3.40 -31.17 -4.89
CA TYR A 278 2.44 -32.17 -5.35
C TYR A 278 1.26 -32.18 -4.39
N ILE A 279 0.05 -32.03 -4.93
CA ILE A 279 -1.18 -32.08 -4.17
C ILE A 279 -1.82 -33.44 -4.48
N PRO A 280 -1.59 -34.47 -3.65
CA PRO A 280 -2.29 -35.73 -3.78
C PRO A 280 -3.78 -35.51 -3.48
N ARG A 281 -4.62 -36.37 -4.05
CA ARG A 281 -6.03 -36.47 -3.64
C ARG A 281 -6.23 -37.53 -2.59
#